data_AF-A0A7R9WQE7-F1
#
_entry.id   AF-A0A7R9WQE7-F1
#
_cell.length_a   1.000
_cell.length_b   1.000
_cell.length_c   1.000
_cell.angle_alpha   90.00
_cell.angle_beta   90.00
_cell.angle_gamma   90.00
#
_symmetry.space_group_name_H-M   'P 1'
#
loop_
_entity.id
_entity.type
_entity.pdbx_description
1 polymer ?
#
loop_
_entity_poly.entity_id
_entity_poly.type
_entity_poly.pdbx_seq_one_letter_code
_entity_poly.pdbx_strand_id
1 'polypeptide(L)'
;MIADGTANEDFDAFVQRWLMLQAQVQAVIGCNQVACFASLDQGKSLARVAKQLLESDADGDSGGRHAMFLDVLQGHDSHLAPVFGATGACLEMPEEEVCRLLGFCAARDMISATVRLALIGPLAGVRMLSTIDEAVEDGYRSSQRAIRACDGDPVEAAGASAPVIETIHPCHEILQTRLFRS
;
A
#
# COMPACT_ATOMS: atom_id res chain seq x y z
N MET A 1 37.77 13.34 -2.11
CA MET A 1 36.69 14.21 -2.61
C MET A 1 36.06 13.57 -3.85
N ILE A 2 35.54 12.33 -3.73
CA ILE A 2 34.90 11.53 -4.79
C ILE A 2 33.81 10.65 -4.14
N ALA A 3 32.99 11.21 -3.25
CA ALA A 3 31.93 10.46 -2.54
C ALA A 3 30.51 10.98 -2.81
N ASP A 4 30.36 12.17 -3.40
CA ASP A 4 29.04 12.78 -3.69
C ASP A 4 28.34 12.22 -4.93
N GLY A 5 29.10 11.65 -5.89
CA GLY A 5 28.53 11.20 -7.16
C GLY A 5 27.67 9.94 -7.05
N THR A 6 28.10 8.96 -6.27
CA THR A 6 27.44 7.64 -6.17
C THR A 6 26.15 7.71 -5.35
N ALA A 7 26.12 8.51 -4.29
CA ALA A 7 24.93 8.70 -3.46
C ALA A 7 23.79 9.39 -4.23
N ASN A 8 24.13 10.31 -5.16
CA ASN A 8 23.15 10.99 -5.99
C ASN A 8 22.60 10.07 -7.10
N GLU A 9 23.44 9.21 -7.68
CA GLU A 9 23.01 8.20 -8.67
C GLU A 9 22.09 7.13 -8.05
N ASP A 10 22.41 6.67 -6.83
CA ASP A 10 21.56 5.72 -6.09
C ASP A 10 20.22 6.34 -5.70
N PHE A 11 20.21 7.64 -5.36
CA PHE A 11 19.00 8.40 -5.09
C PHE A 11 18.09 8.49 -6.33
N ASP A 12 18.65 8.91 -7.45
CA ASP A 12 17.90 9.05 -8.71
C ASP A 12 17.32 7.71 -9.18
N ALA A 13 18.10 6.62 -9.06
CA ALA A 13 17.65 5.28 -9.43
C ALA A 13 16.45 4.82 -8.58
N PHE A 14 16.47 5.08 -7.27
CA PHE A 14 15.35 4.79 -6.39
C PHE A 14 14.11 5.63 -6.72
N VAL A 15 14.28 6.94 -6.95
CA VAL A 15 13.17 7.84 -7.32
C VAL A 15 12.50 7.35 -8.60
N GLN A 16 13.29 6.98 -9.62
CA GLN A 16 12.75 6.41 -10.86
C GLN A 16 11.98 5.12 -10.58
N ARG A 17 12.54 4.24 -9.74
CA ARG A 17 11.88 2.98 -9.39
C ARG A 17 10.56 3.18 -8.66
N TRP A 18 10.53 4.15 -7.75
CA TRP A 18 9.34 4.57 -7.02
C TRP A 18 8.26 5.09 -7.98
N LEU A 19 8.63 5.99 -8.90
CA LEU A 19 7.71 6.54 -9.88
C LEU A 19 7.14 5.48 -10.81
N MET A 20 7.96 4.52 -11.25
CA MET A 20 7.49 3.36 -12.02
C MET A 20 6.46 2.54 -11.23
N LEU A 21 6.72 2.27 -9.95
CA LEU A 21 5.77 1.53 -9.11
C LEU A 21 4.46 2.30 -8.92
N GLN A 22 4.51 3.61 -8.68
CA GLN A 22 3.31 4.45 -8.59
C GLN A 22 2.51 4.44 -9.89
N ALA A 23 3.19 4.61 -11.03
CA ALA A 23 2.55 4.56 -12.34
C ALA A 23 1.90 3.20 -12.63
N GLN A 24 2.54 2.11 -12.23
CA GLN A 24 1.98 0.76 -12.36
C GLN A 24 0.73 0.58 -11.51
N VAL A 25 0.76 0.99 -10.24
CA VAL A 25 -0.42 0.94 -9.37
C VAL A 25 -1.56 1.77 -9.97
N GLN A 26 -1.27 3.00 -10.40
CA GLN A 26 -2.22 3.89 -11.05
C GLN A 26 -2.82 3.26 -12.32
N ALA A 27 -2.03 2.55 -13.12
CA ALA A 27 -2.50 1.86 -14.31
C ALA A 27 -3.44 0.68 -13.97
N VAL A 28 -3.09 -0.10 -12.95
CA VAL A 28 -3.88 -1.28 -12.52
C VAL A 28 -5.23 -0.88 -11.94
N ILE A 29 -5.27 0.14 -11.07
CA ILE A 29 -6.51 0.54 -10.39
C ILE A 29 -7.24 1.70 -11.07
N GLY A 30 -6.66 2.30 -12.12
CA GLY A 30 -7.18 3.49 -12.77
C GLY A 30 -8.53 3.30 -13.46
N CYS A 31 -8.86 2.07 -13.87
CA CYS A 31 -10.19 1.73 -14.39
C CYS A 31 -11.28 1.80 -13.31
N ASN A 32 -10.90 1.77 -12.04
CA ASN A 32 -11.76 1.85 -10.87
C ASN A 32 -11.48 3.14 -10.10
N GLN A 33 -12.10 4.23 -10.54
CA GLN A 33 -11.82 5.57 -10.02
C GLN A 33 -12.06 5.69 -8.50
N VAL A 34 -13.03 4.94 -7.96
CA VAL A 34 -13.33 4.90 -6.52
C VAL A 34 -12.16 4.29 -5.74
N ALA A 35 -11.65 3.13 -6.19
CA ALA A 35 -10.46 2.50 -5.60
C ALA A 35 -9.22 3.38 -5.75
N CYS A 36 -9.05 4.00 -6.91
CA CYS A 36 -7.95 4.88 -7.20
C CYS A 36 -7.90 6.06 -6.22
N PHE A 37 -9.03 6.75 -6.03
CA PHE A 37 -9.11 7.88 -5.10
C PHE A 37 -8.95 7.45 -3.64
N ALA A 38 -9.55 6.33 -3.24
CA ALA A 38 -9.36 5.79 -1.90
C ALA A 38 -7.87 5.47 -1.62
N SER A 39 -7.18 4.85 -2.58
CA SER A 39 -5.76 4.53 -2.48
C SER A 39 -4.88 5.77 -2.37
N LEU A 40 -5.16 6.81 -3.16
CA LEU A 40 -4.43 8.08 -3.12
C LEU A 40 -4.69 8.84 -1.80
N ASP A 41 -5.93 8.91 -1.33
CA ASP A 41 -6.27 9.61 -0.09
C ASP A 41 -5.62 8.95 1.14
N GLN A 42 -5.65 7.61 1.18
CA GLN A 42 -5.01 6.82 2.22
C GLN A 42 -3.48 6.93 2.16
N GLY A 43 -2.89 6.85 0.96
CA GLY A 43 -1.44 6.99 0.79
C GLY A 43 -0.93 8.38 1.16
N LYS A 44 -1.63 9.45 0.77
CA LYS A 44 -1.31 10.83 1.20
C LYS A 44 -1.41 11.01 2.71
N SER A 45 -2.41 10.39 3.33
CA SER A 45 -2.60 10.43 4.78
C SER A 45 -1.50 9.67 5.51
N LEU A 46 -1.13 8.49 5.03
CA LEU A 46 -0.02 7.70 5.59
C LEU A 46 1.32 8.42 5.40
N ALA A 47 1.60 8.96 4.22
CA ALA A 47 2.82 9.72 3.93
C ALA A 47 3.02 10.88 4.90
N ARG A 48 1.93 11.59 5.26
CA ARG A 48 1.97 12.67 6.25
C ARG A 48 2.37 12.19 7.64
N VAL A 49 1.81 11.05 8.08
CA VAL A 49 2.11 10.47 9.40
C VAL A 49 3.52 9.88 9.41
N ALA A 50 3.90 9.15 8.36
CA ALA A 50 5.23 8.62 8.17
C ALA A 50 6.27 9.74 8.23
N LYS A 51 6.01 10.87 7.56
CA LYS A 51 6.90 12.03 7.61
C LYS A 51 7.15 12.50 9.05
N GLN A 52 6.09 12.71 9.81
CA GLN A 52 6.20 13.15 11.20
C GLN A 52 6.97 12.13 12.08
N LEU A 53 6.74 10.84 11.87
CA LEU A 53 7.41 9.77 12.61
C LEU A 53 8.91 9.73 12.30
N LEU A 54 9.28 9.79 11.02
CA LEU A 54 10.66 9.70 10.58
C LEU A 54 11.46 10.98 10.92
N GLU A 55 10.83 12.15 10.87
CA GLU A 55 11.46 13.40 11.33
C GLU A 55 11.81 13.35 12.83
N SER A 56 11.02 12.64 13.63
CA SER A 56 11.32 12.45 15.06
C SER A 56 12.41 11.40 15.34
N ASP A 57 12.70 10.53 14.36
CA ASP A 57 13.71 9.46 14.45
C ASP A 57 15.06 9.89 13.83
N ALA A 58 15.09 11.02 13.12
CA ALA A 58 16.23 11.52 12.34
C ALA A 58 17.46 11.93 13.18
N ASP A 59 17.40 11.86 14.51
CA ASP A 59 18.55 12.03 15.40
C ASP A 59 19.47 10.78 15.45
N GLY A 60 19.10 9.67 14.78
CA GLY A 60 19.88 8.42 14.70
C GLY A 60 20.69 8.19 13.40
N ASP A 61 21.44 7.07 13.36
CA ASP A 61 22.32 6.63 12.24
C ASP A 61 21.56 6.30 10.92
N SER A 62 20.23 6.23 10.97
CA SER A 62 19.35 5.92 9.83
C SER A 62 18.98 7.13 8.96
N GLY A 63 19.46 8.34 9.30
CA GLY A 63 19.01 9.61 8.72
C GLY A 63 19.10 9.73 7.19
N GLY A 64 20.02 9.01 6.54
CA GLY A 64 20.15 9.04 5.08
C GLY A 64 18.95 8.43 4.33
N ARG A 65 18.44 7.28 4.79
CA ARG A 65 17.27 6.61 4.18
C ARG A 65 15.98 7.40 4.44
N HIS A 66 15.87 7.96 5.64
CA HIS A 66 14.72 8.79 6.03
C HIS A 66 14.67 10.07 5.20
N ALA A 67 15.78 10.81 5.08
CA ALA A 67 15.83 12.04 4.27
C ALA A 67 15.45 11.78 2.80
N MET A 68 15.95 10.69 2.22
CA MET A 68 15.65 10.27 0.86
C MET A 68 14.17 9.94 0.64
N PHE A 69 13.55 9.19 1.56
CA PHE A 69 12.12 8.88 1.47
C PHE A 69 11.24 10.12 1.70
N LEU A 70 11.62 10.99 2.64
CA LEU A 70 10.91 12.24 2.93
C LEU A 70 10.86 13.20 1.74
N ASP A 71 11.90 13.21 0.91
CA ASP A 71 11.96 14.03 -0.30
C ASP A 71 10.99 13.50 -1.37
N VAL A 72 11.02 12.18 -1.60
CA VAL A 72 10.12 11.50 -2.54
C VAL A 72 8.64 11.69 -2.18
N LEU A 73 8.28 11.65 -0.89
CA LEU A 73 6.91 11.85 -0.43
C LEU A 73 6.37 13.27 -0.64
N GLN A 74 7.23 14.29 -0.75
CA GLN A 74 6.81 15.69 -0.90
C GLN A 74 6.49 16.08 -2.35
N GLY A 75 7.06 15.37 -3.33
CA GLY A 75 6.96 15.72 -4.75
C GLY A 75 5.85 15.02 -5.52
N HIS A 76 5.27 13.93 -5.00
CA HIS A 76 4.52 12.99 -5.84
C HIS A 76 3.23 12.45 -5.20
N ASP A 77 2.21 12.26 -6.04
CA ASP A 77 1.04 11.47 -5.67
C ASP A 77 1.47 10.06 -5.27
N SER A 78 0.92 9.60 -4.15
CA SER A 78 1.41 8.41 -3.48
C SER A 78 0.25 7.52 -3.11
N HIS A 79 0.15 6.37 -3.77
CA HIS A 79 -0.79 5.31 -3.43
C HIS A 79 -0.42 4.66 -2.10
N LEU A 80 -1.42 4.12 -1.41
CA LEU A 80 -1.23 3.50 -0.10
C LEU A 80 -0.15 2.42 -0.08
N ALA A 81 -0.24 1.43 -0.97
CA ALA A 81 0.61 0.24 -0.89
C ALA A 81 2.12 0.55 -1.03
N PRO A 82 2.58 1.36 -2.02
CA PRO A 82 3.98 1.77 -2.07
C PRO A 82 4.45 2.56 -0.84
N VAL A 83 3.63 3.50 -0.34
CA VAL A 83 3.96 4.28 0.87
C VAL A 83 4.07 3.36 2.08
N PHE A 84 3.18 2.40 2.21
CA PHE A 84 3.20 1.42 3.28
C PHE A 84 4.49 0.59 3.26
N GLY A 85 4.85 0.08 2.07
CA GLY A 85 6.09 -0.66 1.86
C GLY A 85 7.34 0.14 2.23
N ALA A 86 7.47 1.35 1.69
CA ALA A 86 8.63 2.19 1.96
C ALA A 86 8.70 2.69 3.41
N THR A 87 7.55 2.94 4.05
CA THR A 87 7.50 3.23 5.49
C THR A 87 7.99 2.04 6.30
N GLY A 88 7.55 0.83 5.98
CA GLY A 88 8.03 -0.40 6.62
C GLY A 88 9.54 -0.59 6.47
N ALA A 89 10.09 -0.31 5.28
CA ALA A 89 11.53 -0.36 5.04
C ALA A 89 12.31 0.69 5.86
N CYS A 90 11.77 1.90 6.02
CA CYS A 90 12.36 2.94 6.89
C CYS A 90 12.34 2.57 8.37
N LEU A 91 11.41 1.71 8.78
CA LEU A 91 11.31 1.13 10.13
C LEU A 91 12.06 -0.20 10.26
N GLU A 92 12.84 -0.58 9.25
CA GLU A 92 13.63 -1.83 9.21
C GLU A 92 12.78 -3.10 9.40
N MET A 93 11.51 -3.04 9.03
CA MET A 93 10.62 -4.20 9.10
C MET A 93 10.92 -5.18 7.96
N PRO A 94 10.93 -6.50 8.23
CA PRO A 94 11.00 -7.52 7.18
C PRO A 94 9.84 -7.36 6.18
N GLU A 95 10.12 -7.53 4.89
CA GLU A 95 9.13 -7.41 3.80
C GLU A 95 7.87 -8.26 4.08
N GLU A 96 8.06 -9.49 4.53
CA GLU A 96 7.00 -10.43 4.88
C GLU A 96 6.06 -9.88 5.97
N GLU A 97 6.62 -9.25 7.00
CA GLU A 97 5.84 -8.64 8.08
C GLU A 97 5.08 -7.41 7.60
N VAL A 98 5.68 -6.59 6.73
CA VAL A 98 5.02 -5.42 6.13
C VAL A 98 3.83 -5.85 5.27
N CYS A 99 4.00 -6.88 4.43
CA CYS A 99 2.91 -7.43 3.63
C CYS A 99 1.79 -8.01 4.50
N ARG A 100 2.13 -8.77 5.54
CA ARG A 100 1.14 -9.31 6.49
C ARG A 100 0.38 -8.22 7.22
N LEU A 101 1.07 -7.18 7.68
CA LEU A 101 0.45 -6.06 8.37
C LEU A 101 -0.52 -5.30 7.44
N LEU A 102 -0.11 -5.03 6.20
CA LEU A 102 -0.98 -4.41 5.20
C LEU A 102 -2.22 -5.26 4.94
N GLY A 103 -2.05 -6.57 4.74
CA GLY A 103 -3.14 -7.52 4.53
C GLY A 103 -4.11 -7.58 5.72
N PHE A 104 -3.58 -7.63 6.94
CA PHE A 104 -4.36 -7.58 8.17
C PHE A 104 -5.18 -6.29 8.27
N CYS A 105 -4.56 -5.13 8.03
CA CYS A 105 -5.25 -3.84 8.06
C CYS A 105 -6.40 -3.80 7.04
N ALA A 106 -6.16 -4.21 5.80
CA ALA A 106 -7.19 -4.25 4.76
C ALA A 106 -8.36 -5.17 5.15
N ALA A 107 -8.06 -6.37 5.64
CA ALA A 107 -9.09 -7.34 5.99
C ALA A 107 -9.86 -6.95 7.27
N ARG A 108 -9.18 -6.32 8.24
CA ARG A 108 -9.82 -5.73 9.42
C ARG A 108 -10.80 -4.62 9.02
N ASP A 109 -10.40 -3.75 8.10
CA ASP A 109 -11.22 -2.63 7.67
C ASP A 109 -12.46 -3.12 6.87
N MET A 110 -12.31 -4.17 6.06
CA MET A 110 -13.44 -4.85 5.41
C MET A 110 -14.43 -5.45 6.41
N ILE A 111 -13.95 -6.11 7.48
CA ILE A 111 -14.83 -6.69 8.51
C ILE A 111 -15.54 -5.57 9.28
N SER A 112 -14.82 -4.50 9.62
CA SER A 112 -15.39 -3.31 10.28
C SER A 112 -16.52 -2.67 9.44
N ALA A 113 -16.29 -2.52 8.14
CA ALA A 113 -17.30 -2.02 7.21
C ALA A 113 -18.52 -2.96 7.15
N THR A 114 -18.29 -4.28 7.09
CA THR A 114 -19.34 -5.31 7.07
C THR A 114 -20.24 -5.25 8.31
N VAL A 115 -19.66 -5.04 9.49
CA VAL A 115 -20.42 -4.84 10.75
C VAL A 115 -21.22 -3.54 10.71
N ARG A 116 -20.63 -2.43 10.24
CA ARG A 116 -21.31 -1.14 10.11
C ARG A 116 -22.46 -1.13 9.10
N LEU A 117 -22.38 -1.95 8.06
CA LEU A 117 -23.47 -2.20 7.10
C LEU A 117 -24.54 -3.14 7.66
N ALA A 118 -24.38 -3.62 8.89
CA ALA A 118 -25.27 -4.60 9.54
C ALA A 118 -25.42 -5.91 8.74
N LEU A 119 -24.43 -6.26 7.91
CA LEU A 119 -24.41 -7.56 7.20
C LEU A 119 -24.08 -8.71 8.16
N ILE A 120 -23.26 -8.42 9.18
CA ILE A 120 -22.95 -9.34 10.28
C ILE A 120 -23.01 -8.60 11.62
N GLY A 121 -23.24 -9.34 12.71
CA GLY A 121 -23.16 -8.80 14.05
C GLY A 121 -21.72 -8.64 14.56
N PRO A 122 -21.45 -7.78 15.56
CA PRO A 122 -20.10 -7.53 16.09
C PRO A 122 -19.39 -8.82 16.56
N LEU A 123 -20.13 -9.72 17.22
CA LEU A 123 -19.57 -10.99 17.69
C LEU A 123 -19.12 -11.90 16.53
N ALA A 124 -19.82 -11.85 15.39
CA ALA A 124 -19.40 -12.56 14.19
C ALA A 124 -18.14 -11.92 13.58
N GLY A 125 -18.05 -10.59 13.57
CA GLY A 125 -16.86 -9.86 13.13
C GLY A 125 -15.61 -10.23 13.93
N VAL A 126 -15.72 -10.31 15.27
CA VAL A 126 -14.59 -10.74 16.13
C VAL A 126 -14.14 -12.17 15.80
N ARG A 127 -15.07 -13.09 15.56
CA ARG A 127 -14.71 -14.45 15.15
C ARG A 127 -14.00 -14.48 13.80
N MET A 128 -14.46 -13.70 12.81
CA MET A 128 -13.79 -13.61 11.51
C MET A 128 -12.38 -13.02 11.62
N LEU A 129 -12.19 -12.00 12.47
CA LEU A 129 -10.87 -11.44 12.74
C LEU A 129 -9.91 -12.47 13.34
N SER A 130 -10.40 -13.40 14.17
CA SER A 130 -9.55 -14.44 14.76
C SER A 130 -9.04 -15.49 13.78
N THR A 131 -9.59 -15.56 12.56
CA THR A 131 -9.20 -16.50 11.51
C THR A 131 -8.64 -15.79 10.27
N ILE A 132 -8.29 -14.50 10.39
CA ILE A 132 -7.90 -13.67 9.26
C ILE A 132 -6.50 -14.00 8.74
N ASP A 133 -5.65 -14.53 9.61
CA ASP A 133 -4.25 -14.83 9.32
C ASP A 133 -4.12 -15.79 8.13
N GLU A 134 -5.01 -16.78 8.03
CA GLU A 134 -5.03 -17.72 6.90
C GLU A 134 -5.30 -17.00 5.57
N ALA A 135 -6.27 -16.07 5.54
CA ALA A 135 -6.61 -15.32 4.33
C ALA A 135 -5.49 -14.36 3.91
N VAL A 136 -4.85 -13.70 4.88
CA VAL A 136 -3.70 -12.81 4.63
C VAL A 136 -2.53 -13.60 4.06
N GLU A 137 -2.24 -14.75 4.66
CA GLU A 137 -1.14 -15.62 4.25
C GLU A 137 -1.38 -16.24 2.86
N ASP A 138 -2.62 -16.62 2.54
CA ASP A 138 -2.98 -17.08 1.19
C ASP A 138 -2.81 -15.99 0.13
N GLY A 139 -3.20 -14.76 0.46
CA GLY A 139 -2.95 -13.58 -0.38
C GLY A 139 -1.46 -13.38 -0.63
N TYR A 140 -0.66 -13.38 0.43
CA TYR A 140 0.80 -13.24 0.36
C TYR A 140 1.45 -14.33 -0.52
N ARG A 141 1.12 -15.60 -0.28
CA ARG A 141 1.63 -16.73 -1.09
C ARG A 141 1.19 -16.65 -2.55
N SER A 142 -0.01 -16.13 -2.81
CA SER A 142 -0.48 -15.91 -4.18
C SER A 142 0.37 -14.85 -4.89
N SER A 143 0.60 -13.71 -4.25
CA SER A 143 1.46 -12.63 -4.76
C SER A 143 2.90 -13.11 -4.98
N GLN A 144 3.49 -13.85 -4.03
CA GLN A 144 4.83 -14.40 -4.20
C GLN A 144 4.93 -15.37 -5.38
N ARG A 145 3.90 -16.21 -5.60
CA ARG A 145 3.87 -17.11 -6.75
C ARG A 145 3.81 -16.34 -8.07
N ALA A 146 3.01 -15.27 -8.13
CA ALA A 146 2.94 -14.41 -9.31
C ALA A 146 4.29 -13.74 -9.60
N ILE A 147 4.94 -13.19 -8.58
CA ILE A 147 6.27 -12.56 -8.71
C ILE A 147 7.32 -13.58 -9.19
N ARG A 148 7.35 -14.78 -8.61
CA ARG A 148 8.31 -15.84 -8.99
C ARG A 148 8.07 -16.41 -10.39
N ALA A 149 6.84 -16.37 -10.88
CA ALA A 149 6.48 -16.84 -12.21
C ALA A 149 6.69 -15.77 -13.30
N CYS A 150 7.03 -14.54 -12.92
CA CYS A 150 7.33 -13.48 -13.86
C CYS A 150 8.78 -13.58 -14.32
N ASP A 151 9.00 -13.80 -15.61
CA ASP A 151 10.33 -13.78 -16.24
C ASP A 151 10.88 -12.35 -16.41
N GLY A 152 10.03 -11.34 -16.17
CA GLY A 152 10.31 -9.92 -16.35
C GLY A 152 10.48 -9.15 -15.03
N ASP A 153 10.12 -7.88 -15.06
CA ASP A 153 10.23 -7.00 -13.90
C ASP A 153 9.19 -7.40 -12.82
N PRO A 154 9.59 -7.66 -11.56
CA PRO A 154 8.66 -7.95 -10.46
C PRO A 154 7.54 -6.93 -10.27
N VAL A 155 7.77 -5.66 -10.65
CA VAL A 155 6.75 -4.59 -10.59
C VAL A 155 5.64 -4.85 -11.60
N GLU A 156 5.94 -5.45 -12.75
CA GLU A 156 4.91 -5.84 -13.74
C GLU A 156 4.01 -6.96 -13.19
N ALA A 157 4.57 -7.86 -12.38
CA ALA A 157 3.82 -8.92 -11.71
C ALA A 157 2.89 -8.41 -10.58
N ALA A 158 3.08 -7.17 -10.12
CA ALA A 158 2.32 -6.58 -9.02
C ALA A 158 0.86 -6.22 -9.37
N GLY A 159 0.45 -6.35 -10.64
CA GLY A 159 -0.88 -6.00 -11.14
C GLY A 159 -1.87 -7.17 -11.20
N ALA A 160 -2.24 -7.75 -10.06
CA ALA A 160 -3.29 -8.77 -10.04
C ALA A 160 -4.66 -8.14 -10.30
N SER A 161 -5.40 -8.68 -11.29
CA SER A 161 -6.77 -8.26 -11.58
C SER A 161 -7.78 -9.04 -10.74
N ALA A 162 -8.80 -8.34 -10.25
CA ALA A 162 -9.93 -8.89 -9.54
C ALA A 162 -11.23 -8.53 -10.29
N PRO A 163 -11.56 -9.22 -11.40
CA PRO A 163 -12.56 -8.76 -12.37
C PRO A 163 -13.95 -8.55 -11.76
N VAL A 164 -14.33 -9.38 -10.79
CA VAL A 164 -15.60 -9.25 -10.06
C VAL A 164 -15.63 -7.94 -9.24
N ILE A 165 -14.55 -7.65 -8.52
CA ILE A 165 -14.44 -6.42 -7.71
C ILE A 165 -14.32 -5.20 -8.61
N GLU A 166 -13.55 -5.28 -9.69
CA GLU A 166 -13.40 -4.23 -10.70
C GLU A 166 -14.72 -3.88 -11.38
N THR A 167 -15.65 -4.84 -11.49
CA THR A 167 -17.00 -4.60 -12.04
C THR A 167 -17.95 -4.00 -10.99
N ILE A 168 -17.90 -4.47 -9.74
CA ILE A 168 -18.87 -4.08 -8.70
C ILE A 168 -18.51 -2.75 -8.04
N HIS A 169 -17.23 -2.53 -7.74
CA HIS A 169 -16.80 -1.38 -6.93
C HIS A 169 -17.05 -0.02 -7.60
N PRO A 170 -16.92 0.16 -8.93
CA PRO A 170 -17.34 1.41 -9.59
C PRO A 170 -18.83 1.73 -9.41
N CYS A 171 -19.69 0.73 -9.19
CA CYS A 171 -21.11 0.96 -8.91
C CYS A 171 -21.34 1.69 -7.57
N HIS A 172 -20.33 1.82 -6.71
CA HIS A 172 -20.44 2.64 -5.50
C HIS A 172 -20.81 4.11 -5.82
N GLU A 173 -20.41 4.63 -7.00
CA GLU A 173 -20.75 6.00 -7.41
C GLU A 173 -22.23 6.22 -7.76
N ILE A 174 -22.97 5.16 -8.08
CA ILE A 174 -24.38 5.29 -8.49
C ILE A 174 -25.35 4.97 -7.35
N LEU A 175 -24.85 4.69 -6.15
CA LEU A 175 -25.69 4.46 -4.97
C LEU A 175 -26.40 5.75 -4.55
N GLN A 176 -27.73 5.66 -4.37
CA GLN A 176 -28.57 6.77 -3.94
C GLN A 176 -28.18 7.28 -2.54
N THR A 177 -27.80 6.37 -1.64
CA THR A 177 -27.31 6.68 -0.31
C THR A 177 -26.00 5.93 -0.06
N ARG A 178 -25.03 6.61 0.56
CA ARG A 178 -23.70 6.04 0.83
C ARG A 178 -23.35 6.20 2.30
N LEU A 179 -22.95 5.11 2.92
CA LEU A 179 -22.41 5.11 4.29
C LEU A 179 -20.89 5.32 4.31
N PHE A 180 -20.21 4.99 3.21
CA PHE A 180 -18.77 5.11 3.02
C PHE A 180 -18.45 6.01 1.83
N ARG A 181 -17.21 6.50 1.77
CA ARG A 181 -16.75 7.36 0.67
C ARG A 181 -16.31 6.56 -0.57
N SER A 182 -15.90 5.32 -0.36
CA SER A 182 -15.43 4.35 -1.36
C SER A 182 -15.80 2.96 -0.87
#